data_AF-A0A3A8I4I4-F1
#
_entry.id   AF-A0A3A8I4I4-F1
#
_cell.length_a   1.000
_cell.length_b   1.000
_cell.length_c   1.000
_cell.angle_alpha   90.00
_cell.angle_beta   90.00
_cell.angle_gamma   90.00
#
_symmetry.space_group_name_H-M   'P 1'
#
loop_
_entity.id
_entity.type
_entity.pdbx_description
1 polymer ?
#
loop_
_entity_poly.entity_id
_entity_poly.type
_entity_poly.pdbx_seq_one_letter_code
_entity_poly.pdbx_strand_id
1 'polypeptide(L)'
;MRFSPRVAWLLVPALLLSCSDAGLYALDRRSGGSRDRASFEGDVCVPEATGDAFPVKVIFALQGGSGVETELVGYAVDGLTTLTSRFTGPQLRFGLVAFHSVATGLQGSYTDAASFQAVLPRYASYQQQGPISIRSALRLAKSLMSGDMQAACRGEVARSRYIVVPVIRSSDVSCDNPAYNIGIDSRCTALAQAAGCNGTPESQAQCNASCSQCELTAVVGELKALAEQFGAGEVSIQPVYVRGAVPDPVTRLQVAAIANAGGSEPVETDFAGLPNALARLDYGSLDNALKLKRFLAFNRNVQVRNGQMLADSDGDGVGDDDERALGLDPTVSDTDQDGLMDGVELRMGLDPLAVDIINGCSVVLDTDGDRLNDCEERVLGTDPCVGDTDGDGLPDLVEALSQTNPLVPEDLLDSDRDGLSNVAEVEAHGDPLSADRDFHRERGYGYSIVPLPPVGTNNRACYRTRVENVSMVPTPVSY
;
A
#
# COMPACT_ATOMS: atom_id res chain seq x y z
N MET A 1 -19.98 -49.77 -5.77
CA MET A 1 -20.72 -48.65 -6.41
C MET A 1 -20.36 -47.40 -5.62
N ARG A 2 -19.40 -46.56 -6.07
CA ARG A 2 -19.60 -45.32 -6.89
C ARG A 2 -20.57 -44.35 -6.17
N PHE A 3 -20.27 -43.10 -5.77
CA PHE A 3 -19.38 -42.05 -6.30
C PHE A 3 -19.02 -40.98 -5.21
N SER A 4 -17.87 -40.32 -5.38
CA SER A 4 -17.46 -38.97 -4.87
C SER A 4 -17.93 -37.89 -5.90
N PRO A 5 -17.89 -36.53 -5.74
CA PRO A 5 -17.02 -35.65 -4.89
C PRO A 5 -17.74 -34.47 -4.17
N ARG A 6 -17.23 -33.92 -3.04
CA ARG A 6 -16.20 -32.87 -2.85
C ARG A 6 -16.34 -31.65 -3.79
N VAL A 7 -16.88 -30.55 -3.25
CA VAL A 7 -16.67 -29.18 -3.73
C VAL A 7 -15.85 -28.43 -2.68
N ALA A 8 -14.73 -27.89 -3.12
CA ALA A 8 -13.79 -27.10 -2.35
C ALA A 8 -14.33 -25.67 -2.17
N TRP A 9 -14.36 -25.18 -0.93
CA TRP A 9 -14.51 -23.76 -0.66
C TRP A 9 -13.14 -23.09 -0.74
N LEU A 10 -13.06 -22.07 -1.58
CA LEU A 10 -11.93 -21.17 -1.75
C LEU A 10 -11.73 -20.38 -0.45
N LEU A 11 -10.54 -20.45 0.10
CA LEU A 11 -10.05 -19.54 1.13
C LEU A 11 -9.78 -18.19 0.45
N VAL A 12 -10.62 -17.20 0.74
CA VAL A 12 -10.31 -15.78 0.52
C VAL A 12 -9.30 -15.38 1.60
N PRO A 13 -8.11 -14.85 1.26
CA PRO A 13 -7.24 -14.26 2.27
C PRO A 13 -7.82 -12.90 2.66
N ALA A 14 -8.25 -12.79 3.92
CA ALA A 14 -8.71 -11.54 4.50
C ALA A 14 -7.56 -10.53 4.53
N LEU A 15 -7.75 -9.39 3.87
CA LEU A 15 -6.91 -8.21 3.99
C LEU A 15 -6.93 -7.73 5.44
N LEU A 16 -5.74 -7.53 6.02
CA LEU A 16 -5.54 -7.04 7.38
C LEU A 16 -4.99 -5.62 7.37
N LEU A 17 -5.85 -4.68 7.00
CA LEU A 17 -5.87 -3.31 7.50
C LEU A 17 -7.34 -2.90 7.69
N SER A 18 -8.12 -3.74 8.37
CA SER A 18 -9.54 -3.49 8.63
C SER A 18 -9.78 -3.06 10.07
N CYS A 19 -10.84 -2.29 10.28
CA CYS A 19 -11.62 -2.35 11.51
C CYS A 19 -12.03 -3.81 11.77
N SER A 20 -11.18 -4.56 12.49
CA SER A 20 -11.40 -5.97 12.80
C SER A 20 -12.77 -6.16 13.43
N ASP A 21 -13.66 -6.90 12.76
CA ASP A 21 -14.93 -7.34 13.32
C ASP A 21 -14.64 -8.32 14.45
N ALA A 22 -14.53 -7.80 15.67
CA ALA A 22 -14.27 -8.59 16.86
C ALA A 22 -15.61 -9.16 17.35
N GLY A 23 -15.81 -10.46 17.15
CA GLY A 23 -16.96 -11.18 17.71
C GLY A 23 -17.12 -10.89 19.20
N LEU A 24 -18.23 -10.26 19.57
CA LEU A 24 -18.57 -9.94 20.95
C LEU A 24 -19.08 -11.19 21.65
N TYR A 25 -18.33 -11.70 22.61
CA TYR A 25 -18.78 -12.79 23.47
C TYR A 25 -19.22 -12.22 24.83
N ALA A 26 -20.45 -12.51 25.22
CA ALA A 26 -20.94 -12.17 26.54
C ALA A 26 -20.08 -12.87 27.61
N LEU A 27 -19.29 -12.10 28.35
CA LEU A 27 -18.71 -12.57 29.60
C LEU A 27 -19.86 -12.67 30.60
N ASP A 28 -20.01 -13.83 31.24
CA ASP A 28 -21.10 -14.17 32.17
C ASP A 28 -21.05 -13.38 33.51
N ARG A 29 -20.53 -12.15 33.47
CA ARG A 29 -20.69 -11.15 34.51
C ARG A 29 -21.85 -10.26 34.12
N ARG A 30 -23.03 -10.54 34.68
CA ARG A 30 -24.05 -9.51 34.87
C ARG A 30 -23.43 -8.38 35.69
N SER A 31 -22.84 -7.38 35.02
CA SER A 31 -22.59 -6.11 35.66
C SER A 31 -23.95 -5.52 36.03
N GLY A 32 -24.06 -4.85 37.15
CA GLY A 32 -25.30 -4.19 37.59
C GLY A 32 -25.66 -2.96 36.74
N GLY A 33 -25.45 -3.00 35.43
CA GLY A 33 -25.84 -1.96 34.48
C GLY A 33 -27.36 -1.91 34.28
N SER A 34 -27.87 -0.76 33.83
CA SER A 34 -29.27 -0.64 33.43
C SER A 34 -29.58 -1.54 32.24
N ARG A 35 -30.86 -1.91 32.04
CA ARG A 35 -31.28 -2.89 31.02
C ARG A 35 -30.99 -2.46 29.56
N ASP A 36 -30.66 -1.19 29.35
CA ASP A 36 -30.43 -0.53 28.06
C ASP A 36 -28.96 -0.17 27.81
N ARG A 37 -28.02 -0.72 28.60
CA ARG A 37 -26.59 -0.39 28.49
C ARG A 37 -25.72 -1.65 28.46
N ALA A 38 -24.68 -1.60 27.63
CA ALA A 38 -23.64 -2.60 27.55
C ALA A 38 -22.26 -2.02 27.89
N SER A 39 -21.32 -2.90 28.18
CA SER A 39 -19.92 -2.53 28.32
C SER A 39 -19.06 -3.65 27.75
N PHE A 40 -18.03 -3.28 27.02
CA PHE A 40 -17.16 -4.18 26.30
C PHE A 40 -15.73 -3.99 26.78
N GLU A 41 -15.00 -5.09 26.91
CA GLU A 41 -13.59 -5.08 27.29
C GLU A 41 -12.86 -6.15 26.48
N GLY A 42 -11.69 -5.81 25.97
CA GLY A 42 -10.88 -6.71 25.16
C GLY A 42 -9.44 -6.25 25.07
N ASP A 43 -8.57 -7.14 24.59
CA ASP A 43 -7.19 -6.80 24.29
C ASP A 43 -7.07 -6.61 22.76
N VAL A 44 -6.71 -5.40 22.33
CA VAL A 44 -6.48 -5.02 20.93
C VAL A 44 -4.98 -4.91 20.70
N CYS A 45 -4.47 -5.63 19.71
CA CYS A 45 -3.05 -5.60 19.38
C CYS A 45 -2.87 -5.06 17.96
N VAL A 46 -1.93 -4.13 17.77
CA VAL A 46 -1.59 -3.60 16.42
C VAL A 46 -1.02 -4.71 15.54
N PRO A 47 -1.35 -4.82 14.24
CA PRO A 47 -0.80 -5.88 13.39
C PRO A 47 0.73 -5.88 13.42
N GLU A 48 1.33 -7.05 13.24
CA GLU A 48 2.79 -7.14 13.10
C GLU A 48 3.22 -6.37 11.85
N ALA A 49 4.40 -5.75 11.88
CA ALA A 49 4.97 -5.02 10.75
C ALA A 49 5.45 -5.94 9.61
N THR A 50 4.85 -7.11 9.48
CA THR A 50 5.17 -8.15 8.49
C THR A 50 3.93 -8.44 7.65
N GLY A 51 4.11 -8.77 6.38
CA GLY A 51 2.99 -9.01 5.46
C GLY A 51 2.64 -7.78 4.63
N ASP A 52 1.40 -7.69 4.17
CA ASP A 52 0.92 -6.64 3.25
C ASP A 52 0.98 -5.21 3.84
N ALA A 53 1.16 -5.08 5.15
CA ALA A 53 1.27 -3.79 5.82
C ALA A 53 2.53 -2.99 5.43
N PHE A 54 3.61 -3.68 5.04
CA PHE A 54 4.88 -3.08 4.61
C PHE A 54 5.42 -3.82 3.38
N PRO A 55 4.85 -3.55 2.19
CA PRO A 55 5.23 -4.29 1.00
C PRO A 55 6.64 -3.93 0.54
N VAL A 56 7.36 -4.94 0.04
CA VAL A 56 8.68 -4.82 -0.58
C VAL A 56 8.51 -5.08 -2.08
N LYS A 57 8.82 -4.07 -2.89
CA LYS A 57 8.67 -4.10 -4.34
C LYS A 57 10.04 -4.11 -5.00
N VAL A 58 10.41 -5.23 -5.64
CA VAL A 58 11.75 -5.45 -6.19
C VAL A 58 11.72 -5.46 -7.71
N ILE A 59 12.52 -4.59 -8.35
CA ILE A 59 12.78 -4.66 -9.80
C ILE A 59 14.11 -5.36 -10.03
N PHE A 60 14.09 -6.51 -10.70
CA PHE A 60 15.29 -7.13 -11.25
C PHE A 60 15.52 -6.62 -12.67
N ALA A 61 16.61 -5.86 -12.86
CA ALA A 61 17.04 -5.40 -14.18
C ALA A 61 18.21 -6.27 -14.65
N LEU A 62 17.95 -7.18 -15.59
CA LEU A 62 18.91 -8.18 -16.03
C LEU A 62 19.51 -7.83 -17.39
N GLN A 63 20.83 -7.82 -17.47
CA GLN A 63 21.51 -7.66 -18.75
C GLN A 63 21.28 -8.92 -19.61
N GLY A 64 20.91 -8.73 -20.88
CA GLY A 64 20.74 -9.80 -21.86
C GLY A 64 21.22 -9.37 -23.25
N GLY A 65 20.90 -10.12 -24.31
CA GLY A 65 21.27 -9.76 -25.68
C GLY A 65 22.70 -10.15 -26.10
N SER A 66 23.17 -9.60 -27.22
CA SER A 66 24.44 -10.01 -27.84
C SER A 66 25.64 -9.65 -26.96
N GLY A 67 26.54 -10.60 -26.75
CA GLY A 67 27.73 -10.41 -25.90
C GLY A 67 27.53 -10.77 -24.43
N VAL A 68 26.31 -11.15 -24.03
CA VAL A 68 26.03 -11.78 -22.74
C VAL A 68 26.13 -13.30 -22.87
N GLU A 69 26.88 -13.94 -21.99
CA GLU A 69 27.05 -15.39 -21.99
C GLU A 69 25.76 -16.12 -21.60
N THR A 70 25.47 -17.25 -22.26
CA THR A 70 24.30 -18.09 -21.95
C THR A 70 24.36 -18.65 -20.53
N GLU A 71 25.57 -18.80 -19.98
CA GLU A 71 25.79 -19.20 -18.58
C GLU A 71 25.23 -18.15 -17.61
N LEU A 72 25.47 -16.85 -17.84
CA LEU A 72 24.92 -15.77 -17.03
C LEU A 72 23.39 -15.85 -17.00
N VAL A 73 22.79 -15.99 -18.17
CA VAL A 73 21.33 -16.08 -18.33
C VAL A 73 20.79 -17.28 -17.57
N GLY A 74 21.44 -18.44 -17.68
CA GLY A 74 21.06 -19.67 -16.96
C GLY A 74 21.11 -19.50 -15.43
N TYR A 75 22.23 -18.99 -14.90
CA TYR A 75 22.39 -18.76 -13.46
C TYR A 75 21.46 -17.66 -12.93
N ALA A 76 21.16 -16.63 -13.72
CA ALA A 76 20.20 -15.60 -13.33
C ALA A 76 18.78 -16.19 -13.21
N VAL A 77 18.33 -16.98 -14.19
CA VAL A 77 17.01 -17.64 -14.15
C VAL A 77 16.91 -18.63 -12.99
N ASP A 78 17.94 -19.45 -12.76
CA ASP A 78 18.00 -20.40 -11.64
C ASP A 78 17.96 -19.70 -10.28
N GLY A 79 18.78 -18.65 -10.12
CA GLY A 79 18.84 -17.85 -8.91
C GLY A 79 17.51 -17.16 -8.59
N LEU A 80 16.86 -16.56 -9.58
CA LEU A 80 15.57 -15.90 -9.41
C LEU A 80 14.42 -16.89 -9.15
N THR A 81 14.45 -18.07 -9.77
CA THR A 81 13.47 -19.15 -9.49
C THR A 81 13.62 -19.65 -8.05
N THR A 82 14.86 -19.85 -7.60
CA THR A 82 15.15 -20.25 -6.21
C THR A 82 14.75 -19.17 -5.21
N LEU A 83 14.98 -17.90 -5.55
CA LEU A 83 14.62 -16.77 -4.69
C LEU A 83 13.10 -16.66 -4.53
N THR A 84 12.37 -16.65 -5.63
CA THR A 84 10.91 -16.50 -5.62
C THR A 84 10.18 -17.71 -5.03
N SER A 85 10.77 -18.91 -5.06
CA SER A 85 10.24 -20.07 -4.33
C SER A 85 10.50 -20.02 -2.82
N ARG A 86 11.51 -19.27 -2.35
CA ARG A 86 11.75 -19.01 -0.92
C ARG A 86 10.83 -17.93 -0.36
N PHE A 87 10.53 -16.90 -1.14
CA PHE A 87 9.74 -15.75 -0.72
C PHE A 87 8.39 -15.73 -1.43
N THR A 88 7.45 -16.53 -0.93
CA THR A 88 6.07 -16.63 -1.47
C THR A 88 5.05 -15.79 -0.69
N GLY A 89 5.51 -14.96 0.25
CA GLY A 89 4.63 -14.07 1.03
C GLY A 89 4.06 -12.94 0.18
N PRO A 90 2.83 -12.47 0.45
CA PRO A 90 2.17 -11.45 -0.35
C PRO A 90 2.87 -10.07 -0.24
N GLN A 91 3.71 -9.90 0.80
CA GLN A 91 4.53 -8.71 1.00
C GLN A 91 5.58 -8.46 -0.08
N LEU A 92 6.07 -9.48 -0.80
CA LEU A 92 7.09 -9.30 -1.82
C LEU A 92 6.46 -9.33 -3.22
N ARG A 93 6.61 -8.22 -3.94
CA ARG A 93 6.20 -8.14 -5.34
C ARG A 93 7.41 -7.87 -6.23
N PHE A 94 7.39 -8.46 -7.42
CA PHE A 94 8.53 -8.50 -8.31
C PHE A 94 8.20 -7.87 -9.67
N GLY A 95 9.15 -7.10 -10.20
CA GLY A 95 9.16 -6.62 -11.57
C GLY A 95 10.40 -7.11 -12.30
N LEU A 96 10.26 -7.45 -13.57
CA LEU A 96 11.36 -7.92 -14.42
C LEU A 96 11.61 -6.98 -15.59
N VAL A 97 12.85 -6.49 -15.67
CA VAL A 97 13.37 -5.69 -16.77
C VAL A 97 14.52 -6.46 -17.42
N ALA A 98 14.51 -6.58 -18.74
CA ALA A 98 15.66 -7.04 -19.51
C ALA A 98 16.27 -5.84 -20.25
N PHE A 99 17.60 -5.72 -20.27
CA PHE A 99 18.23 -4.60 -20.97
C PHE A 99 19.48 -5.03 -21.75
N HIS A 100 19.70 -4.32 -22.85
CA HIS A 100 20.96 -4.30 -23.59
C HIS A 100 21.20 -2.87 -24.07
N SER A 101 20.85 -2.54 -25.32
CA SER A 101 20.87 -1.17 -25.83
C SER A 101 19.65 -0.35 -25.44
N VAL A 102 18.53 -1.02 -25.23
CA VAL A 102 17.31 -0.43 -24.67
C VAL A 102 16.76 -1.39 -23.61
N ALA A 103 16.17 -0.85 -22.55
CA ALA A 103 15.50 -1.66 -21.55
C ALA A 103 14.06 -1.95 -21.95
N THR A 104 13.64 -3.20 -21.72
CA THR A 104 12.28 -3.68 -21.98
C THR A 104 11.70 -4.25 -20.69
N GLY A 105 10.52 -3.75 -20.30
CA GLY A 105 9.75 -4.32 -19.21
C GLY A 105 9.15 -5.63 -19.68
N LEU A 106 9.58 -6.75 -19.11
CA LEU A 106 8.97 -8.04 -19.40
C LEU A 106 7.63 -8.19 -18.68
N GLN A 107 7.40 -7.35 -17.68
CA GLN A 107 6.15 -7.17 -16.95
C GLN A 107 5.75 -5.69 -16.95
N GLY A 108 4.44 -5.42 -16.94
CA GLY A 108 3.90 -4.05 -16.91
C GLY A 108 3.72 -3.48 -15.50
N SER A 109 3.73 -4.33 -14.48
CA SER A 109 3.52 -3.98 -13.07
C SER A 109 4.30 -4.95 -12.17
N TYR A 110 4.33 -4.64 -10.87
CA TYR A 110 4.82 -5.56 -9.85
C TYR A 110 3.82 -6.71 -9.65
N THR A 111 4.30 -7.95 -9.70
CA THR A 111 3.46 -9.14 -9.56
C THR A 111 3.93 -10.04 -8.41
N ASP A 112 3.09 -11.00 -8.03
CA ASP A 112 3.49 -12.07 -7.12
C ASP A 112 4.59 -12.98 -7.72
N ALA A 113 5.13 -13.85 -6.87
CA ALA A 113 6.22 -14.78 -7.22
C ALA A 113 5.88 -15.74 -8.37
N ALA A 114 4.64 -16.27 -8.43
CA ALA A 114 4.25 -17.23 -9.46
C ALA A 114 4.11 -16.55 -10.82
N SER A 115 3.46 -15.40 -10.86
CA SER A 115 3.36 -14.55 -12.05
C SER A 115 4.73 -14.11 -12.55
N PHE A 116 5.67 -13.79 -11.65
CA PHE A 116 7.05 -13.46 -12.00
C PHE A 116 7.82 -14.64 -12.61
N GLN A 117 7.72 -15.83 -12.01
CA GLN A 117 8.36 -17.04 -12.53
C GLN A 117 7.89 -17.39 -13.95
N ALA A 118 6.60 -17.18 -14.25
CA ALA A 118 6.04 -17.43 -15.57
C ALA A 118 6.67 -16.56 -16.68
N VAL A 119 7.30 -15.43 -16.32
CA VAL A 119 7.90 -14.49 -17.26
C VAL A 119 9.40 -14.72 -17.45
N LEU A 120 10.09 -15.44 -16.56
CA LEU A 120 11.53 -15.73 -16.67
C LEU A 120 11.96 -16.35 -18.02
N PRO A 121 11.19 -17.26 -18.67
CA PRO A 121 11.53 -17.76 -20.01
C PRO A 121 11.60 -16.67 -21.09
N ARG A 122 10.88 -15.55 -20.92
CA ARG A 122 10.95 -14.40 -21.84
C ARG A 122 12.27 -13.65 -21.70
N TYR A 123 12.87 -13.63 -20.51
CA TYR A 123 14.24 -13.14 -20.33
C TYR A 123 15.26 -14.08 -20.99
N ALA A 124 15.11 -15.39 -20.81
CA ALA A 124 16.03 -16.37 -21.40
C ALA A 124 16.10 -16.30 -22.94
N SER A 125 15.00 -15.89 -23.58
CA SER A 125 14.91 -15.70 -25.03
C SER A 125 15.16 -14.25 -25.50
N TYR A 126 15.49 -13.34 -24.58
CA TYR A 126 15.73 -11.93 -24.91
C TYR A 126 17.00 -11.75 -25.75
N GLN A 127 16.83 -11.17 -26.93
CA GLN A 127 17.90 -10.92 -27.90
C GLN A 127 17.81 -9.48 -28.39
N GLN A 128 18.88 -8.72 -28.18
CA GLN A 128 19.04 -7.36 -28.70
C GLN A 128 20.51 -7.15 -29.09
N GLN A 129 20.75 -6.25 -30.03
CA GLN A 129 22.08 -5.84 -30.47
C GLN A 129 22.26 -4.33 -30.24
N GLY A 130 23.52 -3.89 -30.17
CA GLY A 130 23.87 -2.48 -30.03
C GLY A 130 24.81 -2.19 -28.86
N PRO A 131 25.04 -0.90 -28.55
CA PRO A 131 25.82 -0.48 -27.39
C PRO A 131 25.05 -0.76 -26.11
N ILE A 132 25.74 -1.17 -25.04
CA ILE A 132 25.10 -1.52 -23.77
C ILE A 132 24.79 -0.26 -22.97
N SER A 133 23.56 -0.16 -22.47
CA SER A 133 23.03 0.98 -21.72
C SER A 133 22.38 0.50 -20.42
N ILE A 134 23.16 0.48 -19.34
CA ILE A 134 22.69 0.31 -17.96
C ILE A 134 21.74 1.46 -17.61
N ARG A 135 22.04 2.67 -18.11
CA ARG A 135 21.16 3.85 -17.99
C ARG A 135 19.72 3.56 -18.44
N SER A 136 19.55 2.88 -19.57
CA SER A 136 18.21 2.56 -20.09
C SER A 136 17.41 1.72 -19.10
N ALA A 137 18.07 0.80 -18.40
CA ALA A 137 17.46 -0.05 -17.38
C ALA A 137 17.03 0.75 -16.15
N LEU A 138 17.88 1.64 -15.66
CA LEU A 138 17.57 2.50 -14.52
C LEU A 138 16.43 3.49 -14.82
N ARG A 139 16.38 4.04 -16.04
CA ARG A 139 15.28 4.91 -16.47
C ARG A 139 13.96 4.16 -16.58
N LEU A 140 13.97 2.94 -17.10
CA LEU A 140 12.76 2.13 -17.13
C LEU A 140 12.32 1.74 -15.72
N ALA A 141 13.26 1.38 -14.83
CA ALA A 141 12.95 1.13 -13.43
C ALA A 141 12.30 2.36 -12.77
N LYS A 142 12.80 3.56 -13.07
CA LYS A 142 12.20 4.83 -12.62
C LYS A 142 10.76 4.96 -13.09
N SER A 143 10.48 4.72 -14.37
CA SER A 143 9.12 4.81 -14.92
C SER A 143 8.16 3.79 -14.28
N LEU A 144 8.63 2.55 -14.08
CA LEU A 144 7.83 1.50 -13.43
C LEU A 144 7.53 1.85 -11.96
N MET A 145 8.54 2.31 -11.23
CA MET A 145 8.37 2.77 -9.84
C MET A 145 7.44 3.96 -9.74
N SER A 146 7.62 5.00 -10.57
CA SER A 146 6.74 6.16 -10.55
C SER A 146 5.31 5.83 -10.94
N GLY A 147 5.12 4.87 -11.86
CA GLY A 147 3.78 4.41 -12.25
C GLY A 147 3.08 3.67 -11.11
N ASP A 148 3.80 2.81 -10.40
CA ASP A 148 3.26 2.12 -9.22
C ASP A 148 2.98 3.08 -8.06
N MET A 149 3.88 4.02 -7.77
CA MET A 149 3.68 5.05 -6.73
C MET A 149 2.52 6.01 -7.04
N GLN A 150 2.17 6.19 -8.31
CA GLN A 150 1.00 7.00 -8.72
C GLN A 150 -0.31 6.23 -8.64
N ALA A 151 -0.27 4.91 -8.83
CA ALA A 151 -1.44 4.05 -8.84
C ALA A 151 -1.79 3.50 -7.45
N ALA A 152 -0.81 3.37 -6.56
CA ALA A 152 -0.99 2.85 -5.21
C ALA A 152 -1.42 3.95 -4.23
N CYS A 153 -2.14 3.55 -3.18
CA CYS A 153 -2.54 4.40 -2.07
C CYS A 153 -1.33 5.06 -1.40
N ARG A 154 -1.43 6.34 -1.06
CA ARG A 154 -0.31 7.08 -0.42
C ARG A 154 0.17 6.42 0.88
N GLY A 155 -0.75 5.90 1.68
CA GLY A 155 -0.43 5.14 2.89
C GLY A 155 0.33 3.83 2.61
N GLU A 156 0.04 3.13 1.51
CA GLU A 156 0.84 1.98 1.05
C GLU A 156 2.22 2.42 0.60
N VAL A 157 2.31 3.46 -0.24
CA VAL A 157 3.58 3.99 -0.76
C VAL A 157 4.52 4.41 0.38
N ALA A 158 4.00 5.10 1.39
CA ALA A 158 4.76 5.51 2.58
C ALA A 158 5.30 4.36 3.43
N ARG A 159 4.68 3.18 3.35
CA ARG A 159 5.12 1.96 4.03
C ARG A 159 5.87 1.00 3.11
N SER A 160 5.99 1.33 1.83
CA SER A 160 6.62 0.48 0.82
C SER A 160 8.13 0.67 0.78
N ARG A 161 8.86 -0.44 0.65
CA ARG A 161 10.29 -0.45 0.30
C ARG A 161 10.47 -0.84 -1.15
N TYR A 162 11.06 0.02 -1.95
CA TYR A 162 11.38 -0.23 -3.35
C TYR A 162 12.86 -0.56 -3.51
N ILE A 163 13.15 -1.69 -4.15
CA ILE A 163 14.52 -2.17 -4.37
C ILE A 163 14.74 -2.36 -5.87
N VAL A 164 15.78 -1.75 -6.44
CA VAL A 164 16.19 -1.99 -7.82
C VAL A 164 17.50 -2.77 -7.83
N VAL A 165 17.49 -3.96 -8.43
CA VAL A 165 18.65 -4.86 -8.51
C VAL A 165 19.09 -4.99 -9.96
N PRO A 166 19.97 -4.10 -10.46
CA PRO A 166 20.57 -4.26 -11.77
C PRO A 166 21.70 -5.30 -11.74
N VAL A 167 21.55 -6.37 -12.51
CA VAL A 167 22.56 -7.41 -12.73
C VAL A 167 23.36 -7.05 -13.99
N ILE A 168 24.61 -6.64 -13.78
CA ILE A 168 25.47 -6.01 -14.79
C ILE A 168 26.64 -6.92 -15.11
N ARG A 169 26.89 -7.16 -16.40
CA ARG A 169 28.00 -7.98 -16.91
C ARG A 169 29.10 -7.14 -17.55
N SER A 170 28.77 -6.01 -18.14
CA SER A 170 29.71 -5.18 -18.91
C SER A 170 29.37 -3.69 -18.79
N SER A 171 30.33 -2.85 -19.17
CA SER A 171 30.26 -1.41 -18.96
C SER A 171 29.16 -0.75 -19.78
N ASP A 172 28.57 0.29 -19.21
CA ASP A 172 27.72 1.24 -19.91
C ASP A 172 28.57 2.07 -20.88
N VAL A 173 28.24 1.94 -22.17
CA VAL A 173 28.88 2.63 -23.28
C VAL A 173 27.94 3.65 -23.91
N SER A 174 26.92 4.10 -23.17
CA SER A 174 25.93 5.06 -23.67
C SER A 174 26.60 6.35 -24.13
N CYS A 175 27.67 6.81 -23.45
CA CYS A 175 28.42 8.02 -23.83
C CYS A 175 29.37 7.82 -25.02
N ASP A 176 29.63 6.60 -25.47
CA ASP A 176 30.61 6.33 -26.54
C ASP A 176 30.12 6.75 -27.92
N ASN A 177 28.80 6.83 -28.12
CA ASN A 177 28.22 7.08 -29.43
C ASN A 177 27.18 8.21 -29.37
N PRO A 178 27.43 9.37 -30.03
CA PRO A 178 26.53 10.51 -30.07
C PRO A 178 25.10 10.18 -30.52
N ALA A 179 24.90 9.15 -31.35
CA ALA A 179 23.57 8.70 -31.78
C ALA A 179 22.72 8.16 -30.61
N TYR A 180 23.36 7.72 -29.53
CA TYR A 180 22.72 7.19 -28.32
C TYR A 180 22.83 8.17 -27.13
N ASN A 181 23.43 9.35 -27.34
CA ASN A 181 23.59 10.40 -26.33
C ASN A 181 22.35 11.27 -26.12
N ILE A 182 21.24 11.01 -26.83
CA ILE A 182 20.01 11.79 -26.67
C ILE A 182 19.55 11.69 -25.20
N GLY A 183 19.41 12.85 -24.56
CA GLY A 183 18.95 12.98 -23.18
C GLY A 183 19.99 12.65 -22.11
N ILE A 184 21.29 12.54 -22.40
CA ILE A 184 22.34 12.56 -21.35
C ILE A 184 22.38 13.95 -20.72
N ASP A 185 22.67 14.04 -19.42
CA ASP A 185 22.86 15.31 -18.72
C ASP A 185 23.97 16.13 -19.39
N SER A 186 23.67 17.40 -19.68
CA SER A 186 24.61 18.36 -20.26
C SER A 186 25.93 18.47 -19.46
N ARG A 187 25.89 18.28 -18.14
CA ARG A 187 27.06 18.29 -17.25
C ARG A 187 27.94 17.06 -17.47
N CYS A 188 27.33 15.90 -17.72
CA CYS A 188 28.06 14.66 -17.98
C CYS A 188 28.62 14.63 -19.40
N THR A 189 27.88 15.14 -20.40
CA THR A 189 28.41 15.28 -21.78
C THR A 189 29.59 16.25 -21.86
N ALA A 190 29.62 17.30 -21.02
CA ALA A 190 30.77 18.19 -20.92
C ALA A 190 32.06 17.47 -20.50
N LEU A 191 31.97 16.38 -19.72
CA LEU A 191 33.13 15.55 -19.35
C LEU A 191 33.70 14.79 -20.56
N ALA A 192 32.83 14.28 -21.44
CA ALA A 192 33.24 13.59 -22.66
C ALA A 192 33.84 14.56 -23.71
N GLN A 193 33.48 15.83 -23.64
CA GLN A 193 33.90 16.89 -24.57
C GLN A 193 35.04 17.78 -24.01
N ALA A 194 35.53 17.48 -22.81
CA ALA A 194 36.57 18.29 -22.18
C ALA A 194 37.85 18.32 -23.02
N ALA A 195 38.59 19.42 -22.96
CA ALA A 195 39.78 19.65 -23.80
C ALA A 195 40.86 18.54 -23.69
N GLY A 196 40.90 17.80 -22.58
CA GLY A 196 41.80 16.66 -22.36
C GLY A 196 41.38 15.34 -23.01
N CYS A 197 40.19 15.25 -23.61
CA CYS A 197 39.66 14.01 -24.18
C CYS A 197 40.07 13.78 -25.64
N ASN A 198 40.45 14.85 -26.36
CA ASN A 198 40.79 14.82 -27.79
C ASN A 198 42.26 14.43 -28.09
N GLY A 199 42.99 13.87 -27.13
CA GLY A 199 44.42 13.57 -27.26
C GLY A 199 44.73 12.22 -27.89
N THR A 200 44.10 11.14 -27.41
CA THR A 200 44.31 9.75 -27.85
C THR A 200 43.01 8.92 -27.72
N PRO A 201 42.90 7.75 -28.38
CA PRO A 201 41.76 6.84 -28.17
C PRO A 201 41.59 6.44 -26.69
N GLU A 202 42.70 6.31 -25.96
CA GLU A 202 42.72 6.00 -24.53
C GLU A 202 42.16 7.17 -23.68
N SER A 203 42.54 8.41 -23.98
CA SER A 203 41.99 9.58 -23.29
C SER A 203 40.49 9.74 -23.55
N GLN A 204 40.05 9.45 -24.78
CA GLN A 204 38.63 9.50 -25.12
C GLN A 204 37.84 8.41 -24.38
N ALA A 205 38.34 7.17 -24.33
CA ALA A 205 37.70 6.08 -23.59
C ALA A 205 37.58 6.39 -22.10
N GLN A 206 38.60 7.01 -21.49
CA GLN A 206 38.57 7.42 -20.09
C GLN A 206 37.54 8.52 -19.83
N CYS A 207 37.42 9.50 -20.73
CA CYS A 207 36.41 10.55 -20.63
C CYS A 207 34.99 10.01 -20.82
N ASN A 208 34.77 9.11 -21.78
CA ASN A 208 33.48 8.48 -21.99
C ASN A 208 33.07 7.63 -20.78
N ALA A 209 34.00 6.87 -20.18
CA ALA A 209 33.75 6.13 -18.95
C ALA A 209 33.35 7.06 -17.79
N SER A 210 33.99 8.23 -17.68
CA SER A 210 33.67 9.27 -16.69
C SER A 210 32.29 9.89 -16.93
N CYS A 211 31.94 10.12 -18.20
CA CYS A 211 30.59 10.56 -18.61
C CYS A 211 29.54 9.53 -18.21
N SER A 212 29.75 8.24 -18.51
CA SER A 212 28.82 7.18 -18.14
C SER A 212 28.66 7.08 -16.62
N GLN A 213 29.75 7.20 -15.84
CA GLN A 213 29.67 7.22 -14.36
C GLN A 213 28.85 8.40 -13.83
N CYS A 214 29.07 9.60 -14.38
CA CYS A 214 28.31 10.80 -14.04
C CYS A 214 26.81 10.61 -14.32
N GLU A 215 26.47 10.08 -15.50
CA GLU A 215 25.08 9.88 -15.92
C GLU A 215 24.37 8.79 -15.09
N LEU A 216 25.05 7.68 -14.80
CA LEU A 216 24.50 6.62 -13.94
C LEU A 216 24.22 7.16 -12.53
N THR A 217 25.13 7.96 -11.98
CA THR A 217 24.94 8.62 -10.69
C THR A 217 23.74 9.57 -10.71
N ALA A 218 23.58 10.34 -11.79
CA ALA A 218 22.46 11.26 -11.96
C ALA A 218 21.11 10.53 -12.00
N VAL A 219 21.00 9.47 -12.80
CA VAL A 219 19.74 8.69 -12.91
C VAL A 219 19.40 7.97 -11.60
N VAL A 220 20.40 7.46 -10.86
CA VAL A 220 20.17 6.90 -9.52
C VAL A 220 19.71 7.98 -8.54
N GLY A 221 20.25 9.19 -8.62
CA GLY A 221 19.77 10.34 -7.86
C GLY A 221 18.30 10.65 -8.14
N GLU A 222 17.88 10.58 -9.41
CA GLU A 222 16.47 10.75 -9.79
C GLU A 222 15.56 9.63 -9.25
N LEU A 223 16.06 8.39 -9.21
CA LEU A 223 15.34 7.26 -8.59
C LEU A 223 15.15 7.50 -7.08
N LYS A 224 16.19 7.93 -6.38
CA LYS A 224 16.11 8.26 -4.95
C LYS A 224 15.17 9.43 -4.69
N ALA A 225 15.16 10.43 -5.57
CA ALA A 225 14.25 11.58 -5.47
C ALA A 225 12.77 11.20 -5.59
N LEU A 226 12.43 10.04 -6.19
CA LEU A 226 11.05 9.54 -6.19
C LEU A 226 10.52 9.30 -4.77
N ALA A 227 11.40 8.90 -3.83
CA ALA A 227 11.00 8.69 -2.44
C ALA A 227 10.48 9.99 -1.81
N GLU A 228 11.18 11.10 -2.04
CA GLU A 228 10.77 12.41 -1.55
C GLU A 228 9.54 12.94 -2.30
N GLN A 229 9.49 12.70 -3.62
CA GLN A 229 8.39 13.19 -4.47
C GLN A 229 7.04 12.55 -4.14
N PHE A 230 7.02 11.23 -3.90
CA PHE A 230 5.79 10.47 -3.65
C PHE A 230 5.61 10.08 -2.18
N GLY A 231 6.56 10.45 -1.31
CA GLY A 231 6.54 10.08 0.11
C GLY A 231 6.76 8.59 0.35
N ALA A 232 7.53 7.91 -0.50
CA ALA A 232 7.77 6.47 -0.35
C ALA A 232 8.67 6.15 0.85
N GLY A 233 8.42 5.00 1.50
CA GLY A 233 9.13 4.61 2.72
C GLY A 233 10.64 4.49 2.54
N GLU A 234 11.09 3.68 1.57
CA GLU A 234 12.51 3.60 1.21
C GLU A 234 12.66 3.26 -0.28
N VAL A 235 13.64 3.89 -0.93
CA VAL A 235 14.12 3.50 -2.27
C VAL A 235 15.59 3.15 -2.15
N SER A 236 15.95 1.93 -2.56
CA SER A 236 17.34 1.44 -2.57
C SER A 236 17.69 0.83 -3.93
N ILE A 237 18.94 1.04 -4.37
CA ILE A 237 19.44 0.50 -5.63
C ILE A 237 20.66 -0.34 -5.30
N GLN A 238 20.58 -1.65 -5.55
CA GLN A 238 21.55 -2.65 -5.15
C GLN A 238 22.14 -3.36 -6.37
N PRO A 239 23.20 -2.81 -7.00
CA PRO A 239 23.76 -3.37 -8.22
C PRO A 239 24.59 -4.62 -7.93
N VAL A 240 24.50 -5.59 -8.85
CA VAL A 240 25.27 -6.85 -8.82
C VAL A 240 26.15 -6.91 -10.06
N TYR A 241 27.46 -6.83 -9.87
CA TYR A 241 28.44 -7.03 -10.93
C TYR A 241 28.78 -8.51 -11.08
N VAL A 242 28.52 -9.06 -12.26
CA VAL A 242 28.92 -10.42 -12.61
C VAL A 242 30.17 -10.38 -13.47
N ARG A 243 31.32 -10.70 -12.86
CA ARG A 243 32.62 -10.69 -13.53
C ARG A 243 32.79 -11.93 -14.41
N GLY A 244 33.46 -11.74 -15.54
CA GLY A 244 34.04 -12.84 -16.30
C GLY A 244 35.31 -13.37 -15.63
N ALA A 245 36.13 -14.11 -16.40
CA ALA A 245 37.42 -14.62 -15.92
C ALA A 245 38.37 -13.50 -15.48
N VAL A 246 38.35 -12.37 -16.19
CA VAL A 246 39.09 -11.16 -15.83
C VAL A 246 38.06 -10.07 -15.50
N PRO A 247 38.12 -9.45 -14.31
CA PRO A 247 37.24 -8.34 -13.98
C PRO A 247 37.55 -7.10 -14.82
N ASP A 248 36.50 -6.46 -15.31
CA ASP A 248 36.61 -5.19 -16.04
C ASP A 248 36.63 -4.02 -15.04
N PRO A 249 37.73 -3.25 -14.98
CA PRO A 249 37.84 -2.10 -14.08
C PRO A 249 36.80 -1.01 -14.37
N VAL A 250 36.39 -0.81 -15.63
CA VAL A 250 35.41 0.23 -15.98
C VAL A 250 34.03 -0.13 -15.45
N THR A 251 33.57 -1.36 -15.71
CA THR A 251 32.29 -1.86 -15.17
C THR A 251 32.28 -1.79 -13.65
N ARG A 252 33.37 -2.19 -12.97
CA ARG A 252 33.44 -2.14 -11.50
C ARG A 252 33.24 -0.72 -10.95
N LEU A 253 33.87 0.28 -11.57
CA LEU A 253 33.72 1.68 -11.15
C LEU A 253 32.30 2.20 -11.40
N GLN A 254 31.67 1.83 -12.52
CA GLN A 254 30.28 2.20 -12.82
C GLN A 254 29.29 1.56 -11.82
N VAL A 255 29.48 0.28 -11.49
CA VAL A 255 28.69 -0.43 -10.48
C VAL A 255 28.86 0.21 -9.11
N ALA A 256 30.09 0.56 -8.72
CA ALA A 256 30.35 1.27 -7.47
C ALA A 256 29.69 2.65 -7.45
N ALA A 257 29.69 3.39 -8.57
CA ALA A 257 28.99 4.67 -8.66
C ALA A 257 27.47 4.51 -8.47
N ILE A 258 26.86 3.48 -9.08
CA ILE A 258 25.44 3.15 -8.89
C ILE A 258 25.15 2.82 -7.42
N ALA A 259 25.96 1.96 -6.79
CA ALA A 259 25.76 1.52 -5.42
C ALA A 259 25.86 2.71 -4.44
N ASN A 260 26.92 3.50 -4.55
CA ASN A 260 27.16 4.68 -3.73
C ASN A 260 26.03 5.71 -3.86
N ALA A 261 25.54 5.96 -5.08
CA ALA A 261 24.41 6.85 -5.32
C ALA A 261 23.08 6.27 -4.80
N GLY A 262 22.94 4.95 -4.82
CA GLY A 262 21.75 4.22 -4.36
C GLY A 262 21.65 4.10 -2.84
N GLY A 263 22.75 4.33 -2.12
CA GLY A 263 22.87 4.08 -0.68
C GLY A 263 23.11 2.62 -0.34
N SER A 264 23.78 1.89 -1.23
CA SER A 264 24.10 0.47 -1.06
C SER A 264 25.59 0.20 -1.28
N GLU A 265 26.05 -1.00 -0.91
CA GLU A 265 27.39 -1.47 -1.24
C GLU A 265 27.38 -2.29 -2.54
N PRO A 266 28.38 -2.18 -3.43
CA PRO A 266 28.41 -2.96 -4.66
C PRO A 266 28.63 -4.44 -4.39
N VAL A 267 27.84 -5.31 -5.00
CA VAL A 267 28.00 -6.77 -4.89
C VAL A 267 28.74 -7.29 -6.12
N GLU A 268 29.87 -7.96 -5.94
CA GLU A 268 30.65 -8.59 -7.03
C GLU A 268 30.60 -10.12 -6.91
N THR A 269 30.32 -10.81 -8.01
CA THR A 269 30.22 -12.27 -8.09
C THR A 269 30.68 -12.79 -9.45
N ASP A 270 31.01 -14.07 -9.55
CA ASP A 270 31.07 -14.77 -10.84
C ASP A 270 29.70 -15.39 -11.20
N PHE A 271 29.61 -16.03 -12.36
CA PHE A 271 28.38 -16.64 -12.87
C PHE A 271 27.79 -17.65 -11.87
N ALA A 272 28.61 -18.57 -11.36
CA ALA A 272 28.16 -19.62 -10.44
C ALA A 272 27.76 -19.08 -9.06
N GLY A 273 28.36 -17.96 -8.63
CA GLY A 273 28.01 -17.28 -7.39
C GLY A 273 26.73 -16.43 -7.47
N LEU A 274 26.22 -16.12 -8.66
CA LEU A 274 25.08 -15.21 -8.86
C LEU A 274 23.81 -15.63 -8.09
N PRO A 275 23.37 -16.91 -8.10
CA PRO A 275 22.22 -17.34 -7.30
C PRO A 275 22.38 -17.03 -5.80
N ASN A 276 23.58 -17.27 -5.26
CA ASN A 276 23.88 -16.99 -3.86
C ASN A 276 24.00 -15.49 -3.57
N ALA A 277 24.48 -14.70 -4.52
CA ALA A 277 24.53 -13.25 -4.40
C ALA A 277 23.11 -12.65 -4.32
N LEU A 278 22.21 -13.06 -5.22
CA LEU A 278 20.81 -12.63 -5.23
C LEU A 278 20.06 -13.06 -3.96
N ALA A 279 20.31 -14.27 -3.46
CA ALA A 279 19.67 -14.80 -2.26
C ALA A 279 20.12 -14.13 -0.94
N ARG A 280 21.27 -13.44 -0.94
CA ARG A 280 21.81 -12.75 0.24
C ARG A 280 21.46 -11.27 0.31
N LEU A 281 20.81 -10.71 -0.71
CA LEU A 281 20.34 -9.33 -0.65
C LEU A 281 19.27 -9.21 0.44
N ASP A 282 19.18 -8.01 1.01
CA ASP A 282 18.19 -7.69 2.02
C ASP A 282 16.84 -7.39 1.34
N TYR A 283 15.87 -8.29 1.54
CA TYR A 283 14.48 -8.12 1.12
C TYR A 283 13.54 -7.94 2.32
N GLY A 284 14.07 -7.56 3.49
CA GLY A 284 13.28 -7.26 4.66
C GLY A 284 12.34 -6.08 4.42
N SER A 285 11.13 -6.18 4.98
CA SER A 285 10.21 -5.05 5.09
C SER A 285 10.77 -3.97 6.01
N LEU A 286 10.18 -2.77 5.96
CA LEU A 286 10.52 -1.72 6.91
C LEU A 286 10.05 -2.13 8.31
N ASP A 287 10.96 -2.24 9.26
CA ASP A 287 10.65 -2.49 10.66
C ASP A 287 10.20 -1.19 11.34
N ASN A 288 8.90 -0.92 11.31
CA ASN A 288 8.30 0.17 12.07
C ASN A 288 7.34 -0.37 13.13
N ALA A 289 7.60 -0.03 14.40
CA ALA A 289 6.72 -0.38 15.49
C ALA A 289 5.42 0.42 15.37
N LEU A 290 4.34 -0.26 14.99
CA LEU A 290 3.01 0.33 14.98
C LEU A 290 2.53 0.60 16.42
N LYS A 291 1.73 1.65 16.58
CA LYS A 291 1.03 1.98 17.82
C LYS A 291 -0.42 2.29 17.49
N LEU A 292 -1.31 1.99 18.44
CA LEU A 292 -2.70 2.38 18.33
C LEU A 292 -2.77 3.91 18.45
N LYS A 293 -3.21 4.59 17.38
CA LYS A 293 -3.41 6.06 17.37
C LYS A 293 -4.67 6.42 18.14
N ARG A 294 -5.78 5.74 17.81
CA ARG A 294 -7.10 5.98 18.36
C ARG A 294 -7.89 4.67 18.42
N PHE A 295 -8.90 4.63 19.28
CA PHE A 295 -9.86 3.54 19.36
C PHE A 295 -11.24 4.17 19.53
N LEU A 296 -12.14 3.86 18.60
CA LEU A 296 -13.50 4.39 18.55
C LEU A 296 -14.47 3.21 18.60
N ALA A 297 -15.55 3.36 19.36
CA ALA A 297 -16.65 2.42 19.34
C ALA A 297 -17.89 3.14 18.80
N PHE A 298 -18.48 2.57 17.77
CA PHE A 298 -19.65 3.14 17.11
C PHE A 298 -20.76 2.10 17.06
N ASN A 299 -21.94 2.46 17.55
CA ASN A 299 -23.10 1.60 17.47
C ASN A 299 -23.94 2.00 16.26
N ARG A 300 -23.89 1.19 15.19
CA ARG A 300 -24.69 1.40 13.98
C ARG A 300 -26.18 1.20 14.22
N ASN A 301 -26.57 0.42 15.24
CA ASN A 301 -27.98 0.08 15.44
C ASN A 301 -28.79 1.10 16.26
N VAL A 302 -28.13 2.17 16.70
CA VAL A 302 -28.74 3.22 17.49
C VAL A 302 -28.33 4.54 16.86
N GLN A 303 -29.31 5.31 16.44
CA GLN A 303 -29.09 6.68 16.02
C GLN A 303 -29.51 7.63 17.15
N VAL A 304 -28.67 8.61 17.48
CA VAL A 304 -29.05 9.67 18.40
C VAL A 304 -29.46 10.89 17.58
N ARG A 305 -30.68 11.37 17.80
CA ARG A 305 -31.18 12.61 17.20
C ARG A 305 -31.94 13.42 18.23
N ASN A 306 -31.58 14.69 18.41
CA ASN A 306 -32.21 15.58 19.38
C ASN A 306 -32.28 14.99 20.81
N GLY A 307 -31.21 14.33 21.27
CA GLY A 307 -31.14 13.65 22.56
C GLY A 307 -32.05 12.43 22.72
N GLN A 308 -32.60 11.90 21.62
CA GLN A 308 -33.42 10.69 21.59
C GLN A 308 -32.67 9.55 20.89
N MET A 309 -32.78 8.34 21.42
CA MET A 309 -32.25 7.14 20.79
C MET A 309 -33.31 6.52 19.90
N LEU A 310 -33.00 6.41 18.62
CA LEU A 310 -33.81 5.78 17.58
C LEU A 310 -33.17 4.45 17.19
N ALA A 311 -34.00 3.47 16.83
CA ALA A 311 -33.51 2.21 16.27
C ALA A 311 -33.19 2.41 14.79
N ASP A 312 -32.08 1.81 14.36
CA ASP A 312 -31.62 1.70 12.98
C ASP A 312 -31.22 0.22 12.81
N SER A 313 -32.08 -0.57 12.19
CA SER A 313 -32.02 -2.03 12.40
C SER A 313 -31.03 -2.74 11.48
N ASP A 314 -30.71 -2.16 10.33
CA ASP A 314 -29.63 -2.59 9.44
C ASP A 314 -28.37 -1.71 9.55
N GLY A 315 -28.47 -0.56 10.21
CA GLY A 315 -27.34 0.27 10.60
C GLY A 315 -26.79 1.11 9.46
N ASP A 316 -27.63 1.51 8.52
CA ASP A 316 -27.25 2.24 7.30
C ASP A 316 -27.24 3.77 7.49
N GLY A 317 -27.69 4.26 8.65
CA GLY A 317 -27.75 5.68 9.01
C GLY A 317 -29.15 6.28 8.91
N VAL A 318 -30.16 5.51 8.50
CA VAL A 318 -31.56 5.90 8.46
C VAL A 318 -32.32 5.16 9.58
N GLY A 319 -33.06 5.91 10.40
CA GLY A 319 -33.82 5.27 11.47
C GLY A 319 -35.04 4.51 10.94
N ASP A 320 -35.36 3.38 11.58
CA ASP A 320 -36.50 2.50 11.28
C ASP A 320 -37.83 3.24 10.95
N ASP A 321 -38.12 4.30 11.70
CA ASP A 321 -39.34 5.11 11.54
C ASP A 321 -39.28 5.98 10.27
N ASP A 322 -38.10 6.53 9.96
CA ASP A 322 -37.86 7.35 8.76
C ASP A 322 -37.90 6.49 7.50
N GLU A 323 -37.28 5.31 7.54
CA GLU A 323 -37.32 4.33 6.44
C GLU A 323 -38.75 3.92 6.08
N ARG A 324 -39.57 3.58 7.09
CA ARG A 324 -41.00 3.28 6.88
C ARG A 324 -41.76 4.45 6.26
N ALA A 325 -41.39 5.68 6.60
CA ALA A 325 -42.01 6.88 6.06
C ALA A 325 -41.58 7.14 4.60
N LEU A 326 -40.36 6.77 4.24
CA LEU A 326 -39.79 6.87 2.90
C LEU A 326 -40.16 5.69 1.99
N GLY A 327 -40.63 4.58 2.57
CA GLY A 327 -41.00 3.37 1.84
C GLY A 327 -39.85 2.37 1.65
N LEU A 328 -38.79 2.52 2.44
CA LEU A 328 -37.62 1.65 2.50
C LEU A 328 -37.88 0.45 3.43
N ASP A 329 -36.99 -0.54 3.43
CA ASP A 329 -37.08 -1.72 4.31
C ASP A 329 -36.08 -1.59 5.48
N PRO A 330 -36.53 -1.42 6.74
CA PRO A 330 -35.67 -1.26 7.91
C PRO A 330 -34.69 -2.38 8.24
N THR A 331 -34.66 -3.43 7.42
CA THR A 331 -33.79 -4.60 7.64
C THR A 331 -32.83 -4.83 6.49
N VAL A 332 -32.77 -3.91 5.53
CA VAL A 332 -31.97 -3.99 4.31
C VAL A 332 -31.28 -2.66 4.08
N SER A 333 -29.98 -2.60 4.38
CA SER A 333 -29.18 -1.38 4.30
C SER A 333 -29.01 -0.76 2.90
N ASP A 334 -29.46 -1.47 1.85
CA ASP A 334 -29.35 -1.11 0.43
C ASP A 334 -30.62 -1.68 -0.24
N THR A 335 -31.67 -0.86 -0.27
CA THR A 335 -33.03 -1.26 -0.64
C THR A 335 -33.13 -1.67 -2.11
N ASP A 336 -32.39 -1.01 -3.01
CA ASP A 336 -32.44 -1.28 -4.44
C ASP A 336 -31.33 -2.21 -4.98
N GLN A 337 -30.36 -2.55 -4.12
CA GLN A 337 -29.30 -3.53 -4.31
C GLN A 337 -28.27 -3.12 -5.37
N ASP A 338 -27.98 -1.83 -5.47
CA ASP A 338 -26.97 -1.32 -6.39
C ASP A 338 -25.57 -1.22 -5.77
N GLY A 339 -25.46 -1.38 -4.44
CA GLY A 339 -24.23 -1.32 -3.66
C GLY A 339 -23.98 0.02 -2.95
N LEU A 340 -24.93 0.94 -2.92
CA LEU A 340 -24.92 2.12 -2.06
C LEU A 340 -25.90 1.93 -0.90
N MET A 341 -25.53 2.32 0.31
CA MET A 341 -26.46 2.28 1.44
C MET A 341 -27.53 3.39 1.33
N ASP A 342 -28.77 3.12 1.74
CA ASP A 342 -29.87 4.10 1.62
C ASP A 342 -29.52 5.42 2.33
N GLY A 343 -28.88 5.33 3.49
CA GLY A 343 -28.36 6.49 4.22
C GLY A 343 -27.34 7.33 3.44
N VAL A 344 -26.45 6.70 2.67
CA VAL A 344 -25.48 7.38 1.80
C VAL A 344 -26.20 8.07 0.65
N GLU A 345 -27.14 7.38 0.02
CA GLU A 345 -27.94 7.92 -1.08
C GLU A 345 -28.75 9.15 -0.65
N LEU A 346 -29.48 9.05 0.47
CA LEU A 346 -30.26 10.17 1.02
C LEU A 346 -29.38 11.36 1.35
N ARG A 347 -28.19 11.14 1.91
CA ARG A 347 -27.22 12.21 2.19
C ARG A 347 -26.79 12.95 0.93
N MET A 348 -26.65 12.22 -0.17
CA MET A 348 -26.20 12.74 -1.46
C MET A 348 -27.33 13.23 -2.36
N GLY A 349 -28.59 13.04 -1.93
CA GLY A 349 -29.79 13.42 -2.67
C GLY A 349 -30.11 12.48 -3.83
N LEU A 350 -29.65 11.23 -3.75
CA LEU A 350 -30.03 10.12 -4.63
C LEU A 350 -31.35 9.50 -4.15
N ASP A 351 -31.88 8.54 -4.91
CA ASP A 351 -33.17 7.89 -4.64
C ASP A 351 -32.94 6.42 -4.30
N PRO A 352 -33.05 6.00 -3.01
CA PRO A 352 -32.75 4.62 -2.56
C PRO A 352 -33.66 3.52 -3.11
N LEU A 353 -34.63 3.89 -3.95
CA LEU A 353 -35.53 2.97 -4.63
C LEU A 353 -35.15 2.80 -6.12
N ALA A 354 -34.07 3.41 -6.59
CA ALA A 354 -33.75 3.56 -8.00
C ALA A 354 -32.25 3.39 -8.32
N VAL A 355 -31.90 2.14 -8.69
CA VAL A 355 -30.53 1.69 -9.04
C VAL A 355 -29.70 2.75 -9.76
N ASP A 356 -28.60 3.13 -9.13
CA ASP A 356 -27.55 3.99 -9.68
C ASP A 356 -26.46 3.19 -10.41
N ILE A 357 -25.77 3.88 -11.33
CA ILE A 357 -24.65 3.31 -12.08
C ILE A 357 -23.44 4.22 -11.91
N ILE A 358 -22.62 3.90 -10.91
CA ILE A 358 -21.42 4.67 -10.59
C ILE A 358 -20.23 4.10 -11.38
N ASN A 359 -19.80 4.81 -12.43
CA ASN A 359 -18.71 4.33 -13.30
C ASN A 359 -17.33 4.48 -12.66
N GLY A 360 -16.54 3.40 -12.67
CA GLY A 360 -15.12 3.41 -12.27
C GLY A 360 -14.85 3.06 -10.81
N CYS A 361 -15.77 2.41 -10.10
CA CYS A 361 -15.56 1.83 -8.76
C CYS A 361 -15.93 0.33 -8.80
N SER A 362 -15.74 -0.33 -7.67
CA SER A 362 -16.24 -1.67 -7.40
C SER A 362 -16.99 -1.67 -6.07
N VAL A 363 -18.28 -1.96 -6.06
CA VAL A 363 -19.12 -2.05 -4.85
C VAL A 363 -18.68 -3.16 -3.89
N VAL A 364 -17.87 -4.11 -4.38
CA VAL A 364 -17.34 -5.23 -3.58
C VAL A 364 -15.98 -4.88 -2.95
N LEU A 365 -15.36 -3.79 -3.39
CA LEU A 365 -14.03 -3.40 -2.93
C LEU A 365 -14.19 -2.29 -1.89
N ASP A 366 -13.53 -2.50 -0.76
CA ASP A 366 -13.32 -1.53 0.32
C ASP A 366 -11.80 -1.52 0.49
N THR A 367 -11.16 -0.55 -0.14
CA THR A 367 -9.70 -0.55 -0.35
C THR A 367 -8.93 -0.24 0.94
N ASP A 368 -9.49 0.58 1.82
CA ASP A 368 -8.83 0.99 3.07
C ASP A 368 -9.39 0.33 4.34
N GLY A 369 -10.52 -0.39 4.24
CA GLY A 369 -11.09 -1.21 5.28
C GLY A 369 -11.92 -0.45 6.32
N ASP A 370 -12.41 0.74 6.00
CA ASP A 370 -13.24 1.57 6.88
C ASP A 370 -14.73 1.18 6.88
N ARG A 371 -15.11 0.28 5.96
CA ARG A 371 -16.46 -0.28 5.71
C ARG A 371 -17.40 0.59 4.86
N LEU A 372 -16.92 1.70 4.29
CA LEU A 372 -17.48 2.23 3.04
C LEU A 372 -16.84 1.49 1.88
N ASN A 373 -17.63 1.18 0.86
CA ASN A 373 -17.04 0.62 -0.36
C ASN A 373 -16.55 1.75 -1.30
N ASP A 374 -15.63 1.42 -2.21
CA ASP A 374 -15.01 2.37 -3.14
C ASP A 374 -16.03 3.16 -4.00
N CYS A 375 -17.26 2.64 -4.17
CA CYS A 375 -18.33 3.37 -4.85
C CYS A 375 -18.95 4.42 -3.94
N GLU A 376 -19.32 4.05 -2.72
CA GLU A 376 -19.86 4.97 -1.71
C GLU A 376 -18.88 6.12 -1.46
N GLU A 377 -17.60 5.81 -1.25
CA GLU A 377 -16.56 6.81 -1.04
C GLU A 377 -16.46 7.79 -2.22
N ARG A 378 -16.55 7.29 -3.46
CA ARG A 378 -16.57 8.18 -4.62
C ARG A 378 -17.80 9.09 -4.63
N VAL A 379 -18.98 8.57 -4.28
CA VAL A 379 -20.21 9.38 -4.23
C VAL A 379 -20.05 10.46 -3.15
N LEU A 380 -19.49 10.12 -2.00
CA LEU A 380 -19.21 11.02 -0.88
C LEU A 380 -18.07 12.01 -1.15
N GLY A 381 -17.19 11.68 -2.09
CA GLY A 381 -16.01 12.46 -2.45
C GLY A 381 -14.81 12.20 -1.53
N THR A 382 -14.85 11.14 -0.72
CA THR A 382 -13.75 10.69 0.14
C THR A 382 -12.69 9.92 -0.67
N ASP A 383 -11.54 9.62 -0.05
CA ASP A 383 -10.42 8.94 -0.69
C ASP A 383 -10.45 7.44 -0.35
N PRO A 384 -10.71 6.51 -1.31
CA PRO A 384 -10.74 5.05 -1.09
C PRO A 384 -9.48 4.42 -0.51
N CYS A 385 -8.41 5.20 -0.42
CA CYS A 385 -7.15 4.79 0.12
C CYS A 385 -6.94 5.17 1.58
N VAL A 386 -7.86 5.93 2.19
CA VAL A 386 -7.72 6.56 3.49
C VAL A 386 -9.07 6.61 4.21
N GLY A 387 -9.28 5.70 5.15
CA GLY A 387 -10.56 5.59 5.87
C GLY A 387 -10.85 6.69 6.90
N ASP A 388 -10.18 7.84 6.79
CA ASP A 388 -10.27 9.06 7.60
C ASP A 388 -9.66 10.15 6.69
N THR A 389 -10.45 10.57 5.70
CA THR A 389 -9.99 11.35 4.54
C THR A 389 -9.42 12.70 4.96
N ASP A 390 -9.99 13.33 5.97
CA ASP A 390 -9.56 14.65 6.46
C ASP A 390 -8.54 14.58 7.60
N GLY A 391 -8.37 13.41 8.23
CA GLY A 391 -7.32 13.09 9.18
C GLY A 391 -7.61 13.53 10.62
N ASP A 392 -8.86 13.87 10.95
CA ASP A 392 -9.26 14.31 12.30
C ASP A 392 -9.43 13.14 13.30
N GLY A 393 -9.43 11.92 12.77
CA GLY A 393 -9.49 10.67 13.50
C GLY A 393 -10.90 10.10 13.70
N LEU A 394 -11.94 10.63 13.06
CA LEU A 394 -13.17 9.91 12.78
C LEU A 394 -13.05 9.18 11.44
N PRO A 395 -13.52 7.93 11.33
CA PRO A 395 -13.59 7.28 10.03
C PRO A 395 -14.69 7.85 9.14
N ASP A 396 -14.47 7.85 7.83
CA ASP A 396 -15.40 8.44 6.85
C ASP A 396 -16.82 7.83 6.96
N LEU A 397 -16.92 6.51 7.20
CA LEU A 397 -18.20 5.85 7.50
C LEU A 397 -18.88 6.45 8.72
N VAL A 398 -18.15 6.66 9.81
CA VAL A 398 -18.74 7.12 11.07
C VAL A 398 -19.29 8.54 10.90
N GLU A 399 -18.55 9.38 10.19
CA GLU A 399 -18.99 10.73 9.86
C GLU A 399 -20.22 10.72 8.94
N ALA A 400 -20.27 9.77 8.00
CA ALA A 400 -21.43 9.52 7.17
C ALA A 400 -22.70 9.24 7.98
N LEU A 401 -22.60 8.33 8.94
CA LEU A 401 -23.72 7.91 9.76
C LEU A 401 -24.09 8.94 10.84
N SER A 402 -23.14 9.79 11.24
CA SER A 402 -23.33 10.82 12.28
C SER A 402 -23.70 12.20 11.73
N GLN A 403 -23.93 12.31 10.41
CA GLN A 403 -24.29 13.56 9.73
C GLN A 403 -23.23 14.67 9.82
N THR A 404 -21.95 14.31 9.98
CA THR A 404 -20.81 15.22 9.85
C THR A 404 -20.20 15.13 8.45
N ASN A 405 -19.17 15.94 8.16
CA ASN A 405 -18.59 16.03 6.83
C ASN A 405 -17.19 15.39 6.77
N PRO A 406 -17.03 14.22 6.11
CA PRO A 406 -15.74 13.49 6.06
C PRO A 406 -14.62 14.17 5.27
N LEU A 407 -14.87 15.37 4.74
CA LEU A 407 -13.91 16.16 3.99
C LEU A 407 -13.42 17.38 4.77
N VAL A 408 -13.90 17.59 6.00
CA VAL A 408 -13.65 18.79 6.78
C VAL A 408 -13.39 18.41 8.24
N PRO A 409 -12.17 18.65 8.77
CA PRO A 409 -11.84 18.25 10.13
C PRO A 409 -12.83 18.81 11.16
N GLU A 410 -13.46 17.90 11.90
CA GLU A 410 -14.52 18.13 12.87
C GLU A 410 -13.98 18.29 14.31
N ASP A 411 -12.66 18.08 14.52
CA ASP A 411 -12.00 18.07 15.83
C ASP A 411 -12.12 19.39 16.62
N LEU A 412 -12.27 20.51 15.90
CA LEU A 412 -12.46 21.85 16.45
C LEU A 412 -13.83 22.45 16.12
N LEU A 413 -14.66 21.76 15.34
CA LEU A 413 -15.99 22.25 14.99
C LEU A 413 -16.99 21.89 16.10
N ASP A 414 -17.88 22.82 16.40
CA ASP A 414 -18.97 22.72 17.38
C ASP A 414 -20.20 23.27 16.65
N SER A 415 -20.88 22.38 15.94
CA SER A 415 -21.92 22.71 14.96
C SER A 415 -23.16 23.30 15.62
N ASP A 416 -23.52 22.79 16.79
CA ASP A 416 -24.71 23.18 17.56
C ASP A 416 -24.45 24.24 18.65
N ARG A 417 -23.17 24.50 18.96
CA ARG A 417 -22.65 25.49 19.91
C ARG A 417 -22.96 25.17 21.37
N ASP A 418 -22.98 23.90 21.73
CA ASP A 418 -23.23 23.47 23.11
C ASP A 418 -21.94 23.39 23.98
N GLY A 419 -20.78 23.51 23.34
CA GLY A 419 -19.45 23.52 23.94
C GLY A 419 -18.72 22.17 23.89
N LEU A 420 -19.28 21.16 23.23
CA LEU A 420 -18.57 19.95 22.80
C LEU A 420 -18.17 20.10 21.32
N SER A 421 -17.06 19.48 20.91
CA SER A 421 -16.78 19.39 19.48
C SER A 421 -17.53 18.22 18.88
N ASN A 422 -17.82 18.30 17.58
CA ASN A 422 -18.49 17.26 16.82
C ASN A 422 -17.79 15.90 17.02
N VAL A 423 -16.45 15.88 17.01
CA VAL A 423 -15.66 14.67 17.32
C VAL A 423 -15.91 14.13 18.72
N ALA A 424 -16.00 14.99 19.75
CA ALA A 424 -16.27 14.56 21.11
C ALA A 424 -17.70 14.01 21.29
N GLU A 425 -18.65 14.56 20.53
CA GLU A 425 -20.02 14.08 20.49
C GLU A 425 -20.11 12.72 19.80
N VAL A 426 -19.51 12.58 18.62
CA VAL A 426 -19.45 11.30 17.87
C VAL A 426 -18.75 10.21 18.69
N GLU A 427 -17.62 10.51 19.35
CA GLU A 427 -16.95 9.56 20.24
C GLU A 427 -17.86 9.08 21.37
N ALA A 428 -18.68 9.98 21.91
CA ALA A 428 -19.64 9.67 22.95
C ALA A 428 -20.96 9.08 22.41
N HIS A 429 -21.08 8.90 21.10
CA HIS A 429 -22.30 8.47 20.40
C HIS A 429 -23.47 9.43 20.64
N GLY A 430 -23.19 10.74 20.55
CA GLY A 430 -24.17 11.84 20.60
C GLY A 430 -24.53 12.38 19.21
N ASP A 431 -25.31 13.47 19.16
CA ASP A 431 -25.78 14.13 17.94
C ASP A 431 -25.09 15.50 17.75
N PRO A 432 -24.10 15.62 16.83
CA PRO A 432 -23.36 16.86 16.61
C PRO A 432 -24.19 18.07 16.16
N LEU A 433 -25.45 17.86 15.77
CA LEU A 433 -26.33 18.89 15.24
C LEU A 433 -27.36 19.39 16.28
N SER A 434 -27.36 18.85 17.50
CA SER A 434 -28.34 19.18 18.53
C SER A 434 -27.73 19.37 19.90
N ALA A 435 -27.99 20.54 20.50
CA ALA A 435 -27.53 20.91 21.84
C ALA A 435 -28.07 19.98 22.95
N ASP A 436 -27.41 18.84 23.14
CA ASP A 436 -27.87 17.72 23.93
C ASP A 436 -26.89 17.30 25.04
N ARG A 437 -26.03 18.22 25.49
CA ARG A 437 -25.07 18.01 26.59
C ARG A 437 -25.52 17.16 27.79
N ASP A 438 -26.79 17.22 28.17
CA ASP A 438 -27.34 16.38 29.25
C ASP A 438 -27.38 14.89 28.85
N PHE A 439 -27.73 14.59 27.59
CA PHE A 439 -27.58 13.26 26.98
C PHE A 439 -26.12 12.80 27.04
N HIS A 440 -25.18 13.62 26.56
CA HIS A 440 -23.75 13.29 26.61
C HIS A 440 -23.28 12.94 28.03
N ARG A 441 -23.70 13.71 29.05
CA ARG A 441 -23.33 13.46 30.46
C ARG A 441 -23.92 12.17 31.03
N GLU A 442 -25.13 11.82 30.64
CA GLU A 442 -25.84 10.67 31.20
C GLU A 442 -25.61 9.36 30.43
N ARG A 443 -25.41 9.45 29.12
CA ARG A 443 -25.41 8.34 28.15
C ARG A 443 -24.17 8.29 27.25
N GLY A 444 -23.30 9.29 27.30
CA GLY A 444 -22.05 9.30 26.53
C GLY A 444 -21.14 8.11 26.83
N TYR A 445 -20.48 7.59 25.80
CA TYR A 445 -19.59 6.44 25.92
C TYR A 445 -18.34 6.77 26.72
N GLY A 446 -17.91 5.84 27.56
CA GLY A 446 -16.70 5.97 28.36
C GLY A 446 -15.58 5.07 27.83
N TYR A 447 -14.39 5.63 27.58
CA TYR A 447 -13.24 4.88 27.06
C TYR A 447 -12.13 4.72 28.10
N SER A 448 -11.51 3.55 28.11
CA SER A 448 -10.27 3.29 28.83
C SER A 448 -9.34 2.45 27.96
N ILE A 449 -8.16 2.98 27.65
CA ILE A 449 -7.13 2.32 26.84
C ILE A 449 -5.86 2.24 27.66
N VAL A 450 -5.41 1.03 27.99
CA VAL A 450 -4.22 0.80 28.82
C VAL A 450 -3.20 -0.04 28.04
N PRO A 451 -1.97 0.43 27.83
CA PRO A 451 -0.95 -0.36 27.17
C PRO A 451 -0.62 -1.60 28.00
N LEU A 452 -0.53 -2.75 27.33
CA LEU A 452 -0.11 -4.01 27.93
C LEU A 452 1.40 -4.19 27.77
N PRO A 453 2.07 -4.85 28.72
CA PRO A 453 3.46 -5.24 28.52
C PRO A 453 3.56 -6.16 27.28
N PRO A 454 4.65 -6.07 26.50
CA PRO A 454 4.82 -6.90 25.31
C PRO A 454 4.71 -8.39 25.68
N VAL A 455 3.82 -9.10 25.00
CA VAL A 455 3.56 -10.53 25.23
C VAL A 455 4.22 -11.33 24.11
N GLY A 456 5.07 -12.30 24.46
CA GLY A 456 5.72 -13.20 23.50
C GLY A 456 7.01 -12.65 22.87
N THR A 457 7.52 -13.35 21.85
CA THR A 457 8.80 -13.04 21.17
C THR A 457 8.73 -11.89 20.17
N ASN A 458 7.53 -11.42 19.81
CA ASN A 458 7.30 -10.58 18.64
C ASN A 458 7.18 -9.08 18.96
N ASN A 459 7.38 -8.67 20.23
CA ASN A 459 7.37 -7.26 20.69
C ASN A 459 6.17 -6.41 20.22
N ARG A 460 5.02 -7.05 19.95
CA ARG A 460 3.79 -6.43 19.45
C ARG A 460 3.20 -5.50 20.52
N ALA A 461 2.77 -4.30 20.11
CA ALA A 461 2.09 -3.38 21.00
C ALA A 461 0.61 -3.80 21.16
N CYS A 462 0.25 -4.21 22.37
CA CYS A 462 -1.13 -4.56 22.73
C CYS A 462 -1.67 -3.56 23.73
N TYR A 463 -2.98 -3.34 23.70
CA TYR A 463 -3.71 -2.42 24.55
C TYR A 463 -4.94 -3.14 25.09
N ARG A 464 -5.19 -3.02 26.39
CA ARG A 464 -6.48 -3.37 26.95
C ARG A 464 -7.43 -2.21 26.72
N THR A 465 -8.46 -2.43 25.93
CA THR A 465 -9.49 -1.45 25.63
C THR A 465 -10.77 -1.81 26.39
N ARG A 466 -11.44 -0.78 26.88
CA ARG A 466 -12.73 -0.90 27.54
C ARG A 466 -13.62 0.26 27.10
N VAL A 467 -14.85 -0.08 26.73
CA VAL A 467 -15.91 0.86 26.38
C VAL A 467 -17.07 0.60 27.32
N GLU A 468 -17.53 1.65 27.98
CA GLU A 468 -18.67 1.60 28.89
C GLU A 468 -19.80 2.46 28.34
N ASN A 469 -21.01 2.19 28.84
CA ASN A 469 -22.20 2.98 28.53
C ASN A 469 -22.70 2.86 27.08
N VAL A 470 -22.38 1.76 26.38
CA VAL A 470 -22.88 1.55 25.02
C VAL A 470 -24.38 1.37 25.04
N SER A 471 -25.10 2.25 24.37
CA SER A 471 -26.57 2.26 24.34
C SER A 471 -27.09 1.06 23.55
N MET A 472 -28.16 0.44 24.03
CA MET A 472 -28.81 -0.71 23.38
C MET A 472 -30.29 -0.41 23.17
N VAL A 473 -30.78 -0.55 21.94
CA VAL A 473 -32.20 -0.50 21.60
C VAL A 473 -32.67 -1.84 21.03
N PRO A 474 -33.93 -2.22 21.23
CA PRO A 474 -34.48 -3.40 20.58
C PRO A 474 -34.72 -3.11 19.08
N THR A 475 -34.10 -3.92 18.22
CA THR A 475 -34.34 -3.92 16.77
C THR A 475 -35.24 -5.11 16.39
N PRO A 476 -36.03 -5.03 15.30
CA PRO A 476 -36.74 -6.18 14.74
C PRO A 476 -35.75 -7.27 14.35
N VAL A 477 -36.05 -8.52 14.72
CA VAL A 477 -35.22 -9.67 14.32
C VAL A 477 -35.69 -10.13 12.94
N SER A 478 -34.80 -10.05 11.94
CA SER A 478 -35.02 -10.70 10.64
C SER A 478 -35.05 -12.23 10.88
N TYR A 479 -36.17 -12.87 10.55
CA TYR A 479 -36.47 -14.29 10.85
C TYR A 479 -36.32 -15.20 9.64
#